data_AF-A0AAE6G897-F1
#
_entry.id   AF-A0AAE6G897-F1
#
_cell.length_a   1.000
_cell.length_b   1.000
_cell.length_c   1.000
_cell.angle_alpha   90.00
_cell.angle_beta   90.00
_cell.angle_gamma   90.00
#
_symmetry.space_group_name_H-M   'P 1'
#
loop_
_entity.id
_entity.type
_entity.pdbx_description
1 polymer ?
#
loop_
_entity_poly.entity_id
_entity_poly.type
_entity_poly.pdbx_seq_one_letter_code
_entity_poly.pdbx_strand_id
1 'polypeptide(L)'
;MSCCIQRNPGVPEACGLTASEAAMYMAGVKTAMDEATKEEEAPVIWDDAHNGDLPEWRRECIRFYGDCKTEPGWTGPCYECLRRCEAQEEWPVSMCKPGRKTRRK
;
A
#
# COMPACT_ATOMS: atom_id res chain seq x y z
N MET A 1 -26.60 -16.92 4.37
CA MET A 1 -26.08 -18.01 3.52
C MET A 1 -24.56 -18.05 3.39
N SER A 2 -23.83 -16.93 3.58
CA SER A 2 -22.37 -16.86 3.41
C SER A 2 -21.55 -17.66 4.43
N CYS A 3 -22.00 -17.76 5.69
CA CYS A 3 -21.25 -18.41 6.76
C CYS A 3 -21.10 -19.94 6.59
N CYS A 4 -22.03 -20.59 5.88
CA CYS A 4 -21.98 -22.04 5.67
C CYS A 4 -20.92 -22.46 4.63
N ILE A 5 -20.78 -21.68 3.56
CA ILE A 5 -19.80 -21.94 2.48
C ILE A 5 -18.37 -21.77 2.99
N GLN A 6 -18.11 -20.73 3.80
CA GLN A 6 -16.81 -20.53 4.45
C GLN A 6 -16.43 -21.70 5.37
N ARG A 7 -17.43 -22.35 5.99
CA ARG A 7 -17.22 -23.48 6.90
C ARG A 7 -17.01 -24.81 6.16
N ASN A 8 -17.56 -24.96 4.96
CA ASN A 8 -17.53 -26.18 4.16
C ASN A 8 -17.04 -25.90 2.73
N PRO A 9 -15.75 -25.57 2.54
CA PRO A 9 -15.21 -25.32 1.22
C PRO A 9 -15.29 -26.58 0.36
N GLY A 10 -15.92 -26.47 -0.83
CA GLY A 10 -16.01 -27.56 -1.80
C GLY A 10 -17.22 -28.50 -1.67
N VAL A 11 -18.10 -28.31 -0.68
CA VAL A 11 -19.34 -29.12 -0.52
C VAL A 11 -20.56 -28.20 -0.36
N PRO A 12 -20.94 -27.45 -1.41
CA PRO A 12 -22.00 -26.45 -1.32
C PRO A 12 -23.40 -27.04 -1.12
N GLU A 13 -23.61 -28.31 -1.51
CA GLU A 13 -24.89 -29.00 -1.32
C GLU A 13 -25.23 -29.19 0.17
N ALA A 14 -24.21 -29.30 1.04
CA ALA A 14 -24.39 -29.33 2.50
C ALA A 14 -24.94 -28.01 3.06
N CYS A 15 -24.82 -26.92 2.30
CA CYS A 15 -25.38 -25.62 2.61
C CYS A 15 -26.69 -25.34 1.88
N GLY A 16 -27.30 -26.36 1.25
CA GLY A 16 -28.56 -26.25 0.52
C GLY A 16 -28.44 -25.48 -0.79
N LEU A 17 -27.23 -25.31 -1.33
CA LEU A 17 -26.98 -24.63 -2.60
C LEU A 17 -26.86 -25.64 -3.72
N THR A 18 -27.47 -25.32 -4.87
CA THR A 18 -27.20 -26.06 -6.11
C THR A 18 -25.79 -25.76 -6.62
N ALA A 19 -25.24 -26.66 -7.43
CA ALA A 19 -23.89 -26.49 -8.02
C ALA A 19 -23.78 -25.17 -8.82
N SER A 20 -24.84 -24.74 -9.49
CA SER A 20 -24.90 -23.47 -10.21
C SER A 20 -24.90 -22.25 -9.29
N GLU A 21 -25.62 -22.29 -8.16
CA GLU A 21 -25.62 -21.19 -7.20
C GLU A 21 -24.26 -21.06 -6.51
N ALA A 22 -23.63 -22.17 -6.16
CA ALA A 22 -22.30 -22.19 -5.56
C ALA A 22 -21.21 -21.62 -6.50
N ALA A 23 -21.29 -21.93 -7.79
CA ALA A 23 -20.37 -21.42 -8.80
C ALA A 23 -20.45 -19.89 -8.92
N MET A 24 -21.66 -19.30 -8.82
CA MET A 24 -21.83 -17.85 -8.86
C MET A 24 -21.18 -17.15 -7.66
N TYR A 25 -21.32 -17.72 -6.45
CA TYR A 25 -20.65 -17.18 -5.27
C TYR A 25 -19.12 -17.31 -5.36
N MET A 26 -18.61 -18.45 -5.84
CA MET A 26 -17.16 -18.63 -6.00
C MET A 26 -16.57 -17.75 -7.13
N ALA A 27 -17.31 -17.52 -8.21
CA ALA A 27 -16.91 -16.60 -9.27
C ALA A 27 -16.80 -15.16 -8.74
N GLY A 28 -17.79 -14.70 -7.96
CA GLY A 28 -17.77 -13.37 -7.34
C GLY A 28 -16.63 -13.18 -6.34
N VAL A 29 -16.29 -14.22 -5.57
CA VAL A 29 -15.13 -14.20 -4.65
C VAL A 29 -13.81 -14.17 -5.43
N LYS A 30 -13.71 -14.94 -6.52
CA LYS A 30 -12.50 -14.95 -7.36
C LYS A 30 -12.27 -13.60 -8.04
N THR A 31 -13.31 -12.95 -8.56
CA THR A 31 -13.18 -11.61 -9.15
C THR A 31 -12.80 -10.55 -8.11
N ALA A 32 -13.38 -10.59 -6.91
CA ALA A 32 -13.01 -9.67 -5.83
C ALA A 32 -11.56 -9.87 -5.35
N MET A 33 -11.06 -11.11 -5.34
CA MET A 33 -9.66 -11.37 -5.03
C MET A 33 -8.71 -10.97 -6.17
N ASP A 34 -9.10 -11.16 -7.44
CA ASP A 34 -8.31 -10.75 -8.61
C ASP A 34 -8.17 -9.21 -8.68
N GLU A 35 -9.24 -8.48 -8.35
CA GLU A 35 -9.23 -7.02 -8.21
C GLU A 35 -8.37 -6.55 -7.03
N ALA A 36 -8.44 -7.22 -5.88
CA ALA A 36 -7.58 -6.92 -4.73
C ALA A 36 -6.09 -7.20 -5.01
N THR A 37 -5.77 -8.22 -5.82
CA THR A 37 -4.37 -8.48 -6.24
C THR A 37 -3.86 -7.52 -7.30
N LYS A 38 -4.74 -6.78 -8.00
CA LYS A 38 -4.34 -5.74 -8.96
C LYS A 38 -3.89 -4.44 -8.29
N GLU A 39 -4.24 -4.24 -7.01
CA GLU A 39 -3.78 -3.08 -6.23
C GLU A 39 -2.32 -3.21 -5.77
N GLU A 40 -1.72 -4.40 -5.82
CA GLU A 40 -0.34 -4.62 -5.37
C GLU A 40 0.75 -4.20 -6.40
N GLU A 41 0.36 -3.82 -7.62
CA GLU A 41 1.29 -3.36 -8.67
C GLU A 41 1.17 -1.87 -9.02
N ALA A 42 0.20 -1.16 -8.44
CA ALA A 42 0.16 0.29 -8.57
C ALA A 42 1.33 0.88 -7.77
N PRO A 43 2.19 1.74 -8.36
CA PRO A 43 3.19 2.45 -7.57
C PRO A 43 2.44 3.22 -6.49
N VAL A 44 2.79 2.99 -5.22
CA VAL A 44 2.25 3.78 -4.11
C VAL A 44 2.69 5.23 -4.36
N ILE A 45 1.77 6.04 -4.87
CA ILE A 45 2.01 7.45 -5.16
C ILE A 45 1.95 8.17 -3.82
N TRP A 46 3.10 8.60 -3.31
CA TRP A 46 3.22 9.40 -2.09
C TRP A 46 2.98 10.88 -2.40
N ASP A 47 1.94 11.19 -3.19
CA ASP A 47 1.61 12.57 -3.53
C ASP A 47 0.78 13.23 -2.41
N ASP A 48 1.00 14.54 -2.23
CA ASP A 48 0.32 15.33 -1.20
C ASP A 48 -1.15 15.64 -1.56
N ALA A 49 -1.69 15.04 -2.63
CA ALA A 49 -3.02 15.35 -3.17
C ALA A 49 -4.15 15.14 -2.15
N HIS A 50 -3.99 14.16 -1.26
CA HIS A 50 -4.97 13.81 -0.21
C HIS A 50 -4.61 14.37 1.17
N ASN A 51 -3.48 15.06 1.29
CA ASN A 51 -2.92 15.53 2.57
C ASN A 51 -3.06 17.06 2.75
N GLY A 52 -3.94 17.72 1.98
CA GLY A 52 -4.07 19.19 1.95
C GLY A 52 -4.35 19.83 3.32
N ASP A 53 -4.98 19.10 4.23
CA ASP A 53 -5.29 19.56 5.59
C ASP A 53 -4.13 19.43 6.58
N LEU A 54 -3.03 18.77 6.18
CA LEU A 54 -1.86 18.60 7.03
C LEU A 54 -0.97 19.86 6.98
N PRO A 55 -0.30 20.19 8.11
CA PRO A 55 0.76 21.18 8.12
C PRO A 55 1.80 20.91 7.02
N GLU A 56 2.39 21.99 6.48
CA GLU A 56 3.38 21.91 5.40
C GLU A 56 4.53 20.93 5.73
N TRP A 57 5.08 21.01 6.93
CA TRP A 57 6.15 20.12 7.38
C TRP A 57 5.78 18.64 7.28
N ARG A 58 4.50 18.30 7.54
CA ARG A 58 4.04 16.92 7.58
C ARG A 58 3.86 16.36 6.18
N ARG A 59 3.34 17.17 5.27
CA ARG A 59 3.32 16.88 3.83
C ARG A 59 4.73 16.62 3.30
N GLU A 60 5.67 17.50 3.67
CA GLU A 60 7.07 17.35 3.29
C GLU A 60 7.71 16.06 3.85
N CYS A 61 7.43 15.70 5.10
CA CYS A 61 7.87 14.41 5.66
C CYS A 61 7.35 13.21 4.87
N ILE A 62 6.07 13.24 4.46
CA ILE A 62 5.43 12.15 3.69
C ILE A 62 6.05 12.04 2.30
N ARG A 63 6.24 13.17 1.61
CA ARG A 63 6.90 13.23 0.30
C ARG A 63 8.31 12.64 0.37
N PHE A 64 9.13 13.08 1.31
CA PHE A 64 10.50 12.59 1.44
C PHE A 64 10.58 11.14 1.91
N TYR A 65 9.63 10.67 2.69
CA TYR A 65 9.52 9.25 3.00
C TYR A 65 9.24 8.42 1.75
N GLY A 66 8.31 8.88 0.90
CA GLY A 66 8.05 8.31 -0.41
C GLY A 66 9.30 8.24 -1.27
N ASP A 67 9.95 9.39 -1.49
CA ASP A 67 11.20 9.48 -2.24
C ASP A 67 12.28 8.54 -1.68
N CYS A 68 12.44 8.48 -0.36
CA CYS A 68 13.41 7.60 0.28
C CYS A 68 13.15 6.11 -0.03
N LYS A 69 11.88 5.72 -0.20
CA LYS A 69 11.47 4.34 -0.48
C LYS A 69 11.51 4.00 -1.96
N THR A 70 11.25 4.95 -2.85
CA THR A 70 11.04 4.70 -4.28
C THR A 70 12.19 5.19 -5.16
N GLU A 71 12.82 6.31 -4.81
CA GLU A 71 13.82 6.94 -5.67
C GLU A 71 15.19 6.28 -5.53
N PRO A 72 15.81 5.86 -6.65
CA PRO A 72 17.13 5.25 -6.62
C PRO A 72 18.17 6.27 -6.14
N GLY A 73 19.00 5.83 -5.20
CA GLY A 73 20.11 6.61 -4.67
C GLY A 73 19.82 7.33 -3.37
N TRP A 74 18.59 7.32 -2.85
CA TRP A 74 18.35 7.73 -1.46
C TRP A 74 19.15 6.88 -0.47
N THR A 75 19.61 7.52 0.59
CA THR A 75 20.42 6.89 1.64
C THR A 75 19.75 7.11 2.99
N GLY A 76 19.82 6.12 3.88
CA GLY A 76 19.37 6.21 5.25
C GLY A 76 18.16 5.31 5.59
N PRO A 77 17.86 5.13 6.89
CA PRO A 77 16.73 4.33 7.36
C PRO A 77 15.41 5.11 7.24
N CYS A 78 14.71 4.99 6.11
CA CYS A 78 13.53 5.82 5.78
C CYS A 78 12.47 5.89 6.88
N TYR A 79 12.15 4.78 7.55
CA TYR A 79 11.16 4.75 8.62
C TYR A 79 11.61 5.53 9.88
N GLU A 80 12.88 5.39 10.27
CA GLU A 80 13.44 6.17 11.38
C GLU A 80 13.51 7.66 11.04
N CYS A 81 13.77 7.98 9.78
CA CYS A 81 13.75 9.36 9.30
C CYS A 81 12.36 9.97 9.37
N LEU A 82 11.32 9.22 9.01
CA LEU A 82 9.93 9.66 9.17
C LEU A 82 9.58 9.92 10.64
N ARG A 83 9.88 8.98 11.56
CA ARG A 83 9.63 9.18 13.00
C ARG A 83 10.32 10.41 13.56
N ARG A 84 11.57 10.66 13.12
CA ARG A 84 12.34 11.84 13.53
C ARG A 84 11.84 13.13 12.86
N CYS A 85 11.30 13.03 11.65
CA CYS A 85 10.62 14.13 10.98
C CYS A 85 9.38 14.56 11.75
N GLU A 86 8.55 13.60 12.19
CA GLU A 86 7.37 13.88 13.02
C GLU A 86 7.70 14.50 14.38
N ALA A 87 8.84 14.14 14.97
CA ALA A 87 9.26 14.68 16.26
C ALA A 87 9.85 16.10 16.19
N GLN A 88 10.47 16.46 15.06
CA GLN A 88 11.16 17.75 14.86
C GLN A 88 10.41 18.70 13.93
N GLU A 89 9.35 18.21 13.28
CA GLU A 89 8.65 18.90 12.19
C GLU A 89 9.58 19.25 11.01
N GLU A 90 10.64 18.47 10.81
CA GLU A 90 11.62 18.68 9.73
C GLU A 90 12.33 17.37 9.35
N TRP A 91 12.48 17.15 8.04
CA TRP A 91 13.13 15.93 7.53
C TRP A 91 14.64 15.91 7.86
N PRO A 92 15.16 14.82 8.46
CA PRO A 92 16.54 14.77 8.90
C PRO A 92 17.51 14.53 7.73
N VAL A 93 17.81 15.57 6.95
CA VAL A 93 18.70 15.53 5.75
C VAL A 93 20.13 15.04 6.06
N SER A 94 20.59 15.16 7.29
CA SER A 94 21.87 14.61 7.73
C SER A 94 21.87 13.08 7.76
N MET A 95 20.71 12.47 7.99
CA MET A 95 20.50 11.03 8.17
C MET A 95 19.89 10.37 6.94
N CYS A 96 18.85 10.99 6.36
CA CYS A 96 18.24 10.56 5.12
C CYS A 96 18.32 11.63 4.05
N LYS A 97 19.02 11.35 2.96
CA LYS A 97 19.19 12.30 1.86
C LYS A 97 19.19 11.61 0.50
N PRO A 98 18.75 12.31 -0.55
CA PRO A 98 19.00 11.88 -1.92
C PRO A 98 20.51 11.76 -2.11
N GLY A 99 20.96 10.59 -2.56
CA GLY A 99 22.36 10.38 -2.90
C GLY A 99 22.77 11.29 -4.05
N ARG A 100 24.08 11.53 -4.15
CA ARG A 100 24.61 12.28 -5.29
C ARG A 100 24.29 11.51 -6.56
N LYS A 101 23.38 12.03 -7.39
CA LYS A 101 23.21 11.55 -8.77
C LYS A 101 24.56 11.73 -9.46
N THR A 102 25.35 10.67 -9.55
CA THR A 102 26.52 10.70 -10.44
C THR A 102 25.94 10.82 -11.84
N ARG A 103 25.99 12.02 -12.43
CA ARG A 103 25.73 12.17 -13.86
C ARG A 103 26.81 11.33 -14.55
N ARG A 104 26.50 10.07 -14.88
CA ARG A 104 27.31 9.31 -15.83
C ARG A 104 27.20 10.06 -17.16
N LYS A 105 28.33 10.64 -17.56
CA LYS A 105 28.52 11.46 -18.75
C LYS A 105 28.69 10.57 -19.97
#